data_AF-A0A1Y4MCW6-F1
#
_entry.id   AF-A0A1Y4MCW6-F1
#
_cell.length_a   1.000
_cell.length_b   1.000
_cell.length_c   1.000
_cell.angle_alpha   90.00
_cell.angle_beta   90.00
_cell.angle_gamma   90.00
#
_symmetry.space_group_name_H-M   'P 1'
#
loop_
_entity.id
_entity.type
_entity.pdbx_description
1 polymer ?
#
loop_
_entity_poly.entity_id
_entity_poly.type
_entity_poly.pdbx_seq_one_letter_code
_entity_poly.pdbx_strand_id
1 'polypeptide(L)'
;MIAVSSLYAIQFVLDTYNDIKRDYPNLEVTIVFGQQQEILEYLACGKADLAVVSAETQTGLCLETAFVKFEPRTLRLDESGVLLQPIDHMMHKQALVWSKETPSPLVPEFIRRVGVRNF
;
A
#
# COMPACT_ATOMS: atom_id res chain seq x y z
N MET A 1 -5.13 -8.42 -3.08
CA MET A 1 -3.79 -8.02 -3.57
C MET A 1 -3.57 -6.54 -3.35
N ILE A 2 -2.41 -6.17 -2.82
CA ILE A 2 -1.99 -4.76 -2.66
C ILE A 2 -0.82 -4.51 -3.60
N ALA A 3 -0.89 -3.44 -4.38
CA ALA A 3 0.14 -3.06 -5.35
C ALA A 3 0.89 -1.83 -4.87
N VAL A 4 2.22 -1.81 -4.95
CA VAL A 4 3.06 -0.79 -4.31
C VAL A 4 4.09 -0.24 -5.29
N SER A 5 4.15 1.08 -5.50
CA SER A 5 5.10 1.67 -6.44
C SER A 5 6.42 2.12 -5.82
N SER A 6 6.59 2.00 -4.50
CA SER A 6 7.77 2.46 -3.77
C SER A 6 8.24 1.43 -2.75
N LEU A 7 9.53 1.10 -2.79
CA LEU A 7 10.14 0.20 -1.79
C LEU A 7 10.01 0.75 -0.37
N TYR A 8 10.02 2.08 -0.19
CA TYR A 8 9.85 2.73 1.11
C TYR A 8 8.49 2.42 1.75
N ALA A 9 7.46 2.17 0.94
CA ALA A 9 6.11 1.87 1.42
C ALA A 9 5.91 0.39 1.78
N ILE A 10 6.79 -0.53 1.35
CA ILE A 10 6.56 -1.97 1.52
C ILE A 10 6.49 -2.34 3.00
N GLN A 11 7.45 -1.90 3.82
CA GLN A 11 7.42 -2.22 5.25
C GLN A 11 6.19 -1.61 5.94
N PHE A 12 5.78 -0.40 5.55
CA PHE A 12 4.55 0.23 6.05
C PHE A 12 3.29 -0.59 5.70
N VAL A 13 3.20 -1.09 4.46
CA VAL A 13 2.09 -1.94 4.02
C VAL A 13 2.10 -3.28 4.77
N LEU A 14 3.27 -3.88 4.98
CA LEU A 14 3.43 -5.11 5.74
C LEU A 14 3.01 -4.94 7.20
N ASP A 15 3.47 -3.88 7.87
CA ASP A 15 3.08 -3.56 9.26
C ASP A 15 1.56 -3.46 9.37
N THR A 16 0.94 -2.70 8.45
CA THR A 16 -0.52 -2.51 8.42
C THR A 16 -1.25 -3.84 8.18
N TYR A 17 -0.81 -4.63 7.20
CA TYR A 17 -1.39 -5.93 6.91
C TYR A 17 -1.25 -6.91 8.08
N ASN A 18 -0.09 -6.94 8.75
CA ASN A 18 0.14 -7.81 9.91
C ASN A 18 -0.81 -7.48 11.07
N ASP A 19 -1.10 -6.19 11.27
CA ASP A 19 -2.11 -5.78 12.24
C ASP A 19 -3.51 -6.25 11.85
N ILE A 20 -3.89 -6.19 10.56
CA ILE A 20 -5.17 -6.74 10.07
C ILE A 20 -5.21 -8.27 10.27
N LYS A 21 -4.15 -8.96 9.85
CA LYS A 21 -4.05 -10.43 9.93
C LYS A 21 -4.17 -10.95 11.36
N ARG A 22 -3.75 -10.16 12.36
CA ARG A 22 -3.95 -10.50 13.78
C ARG A 22 -5.43 -10.75 14.12
N ASP A 23 -6.33 -9.97 13.52
CA ASP A 23 -7.78 -10.09 13.74
C ASP A 23 -8.44 -11.03 12.73
N TYR A 24 -7.79 -11.27 11.57
CA TYR A 24 -8.24 -12.17 10.52
C TYR A 24 -7.14 -13.17 10.11
N PRO A 25 -6.86 -14.23 10.90
CA PRO A 25 -5.69 -15.09 10.70
C PRO A 25 -5.63 -15.83 9.36
N ASN A 26 -6.80 -16.13 8.79
CA ASN A 26 -6.94 -16.83 7.51
C ASN A 26 -6.87 -15.89 6.30
N LEU A 27 -6.69 -14.57 6.52
CA LEU A 27 -6.52 -13.61 5.45
C LEU A 27 -5.16 -13.81 4.79
N GLU A 28 -5.19 -14.02 3.47
CA GLU A 28 -4.01 -14.06 2.61
C GLU A 28 -4.02 -12.88 1.66
N VAL A 29 -2.90 -12.16 1.59
CA VAL A 29 -2.73 -11.01 0.69
C VAL A 29 -1.40 -11.14 -0.01
N THR A 30 -1.43 -11.11 -1.33
CA THR A 30 -0.24 -10.88 -2.15
C THR A 30 0.07 -9.39 -2.20
N ILE A 31 1.31 -9.02 -1.90
CA ILE A 31 1.84 -7.67 -2.14
C ILE A 31 2.69 -7.73 -3.40
N VAL A 32 2.34 -6.95 -4.41
CA VAL A 32 3.11 -6.80 -5.65
C VAL A 32 3.74 -5.42 -5.71
N PHE A 33 4.90 -5.31 -6.36
CA PHE A 33 5.60 -4.05 -6.52
C PHE A 33 6.04 -3.85 -7.97
N GLY A 34 6.14 -2.60 -8.40
CA GLY A 34 6.45 -2.25 -9.78
C GLY A 34 6.57 -0.73 -9.95
N GLN A 35 6.73 -0.28 -11.19
CA GLN A 35 6.74 1.14 -11.49
C GLN A 35 5.33 1.73 -11.31
N GLN A 36 5.25 3.02 -10.99
CA GLN A 36 3.97 3.67 -10.69
C GLN A 36 2.91 3.50 -11.79
N GLN A 37 3.30 3.65 -13.05
CA GLN A 37 2.39 3.46 -14.18
C GLN A 37 1.88 2.02 -14.26
N GLU A 38 2.76 1.03 -14.09
CA GLU A 38 2.38 -0.39 -14.06
C GLU A 38 1.39 -0.68 -12.94
N ILE A 39 1.61 -0.11 -11.75
CA ILE A 39 0.72 -0.27 -10.60
C ILE A 39 -0.67 0.30 -10.88
N LEU A 40 -0.76 1.48 -11.49
CA LEU A 40 -2.05 2.10 -11.83
C LEU A 40 -2.81 1.32 -12.88
N GLU A 41 -2.13 0.83 -13.93
CA GLU A 41 -2.75 -0.03 -14.95
C GLU A 41 -3.21 -1.36 -14.35
N TYR A 42 -2.41 -1.95 -13.46
CA TYR A 42 -2.75 -3.18 -12.76
C TYR A 42 -4.00 -3.02 -11.89
N LEU A 43 -4.12 -1.88 -11.20
CA LEU A 43 -5.33 -1.50 -10.45
C LEU A 43 -6.53 -1.27 -11.38
N ALA A 44 -6.35 -0.51 -12.46
CA ALA A 44 -7.43 -0.19 -13.40
C ALA A 44 -8.01 -1.44 -14.09
N CYS A 45 -7.20 -2.48 -14.31
CA CYS A 45 -7.66 -3.77 -14.81
C CYS A 45 -8.29 -4.67 -13.73
N GLY A 46 -8.48 -4.19 -12.50
CA GLY A 46 -9.05 -4.96 -11.39
C GLY A 46 -8.15 -6.08 -10.86
N LYS A 47 -6.84 -6.04 -11.15
CA LYS A 47 -5.90 -7.07 -10.69
C LYS A 47 -5.33 -6.80 -9.30
N ALA A 48 -5.47 -5.57 -8.80
CA ALA A 48 -5.19 -5.20 -7.42
C ALA A 48 -6.46 -4.63 -6.76
N ASP A 49 -6.58 -4.84 -5.45
CA ASP A 49 -7.67 -4.26 -4.65
C ASP A 49 -7.33 -2.84 -4.21
N LEU A 50 -6.05 -2.60 -3.93
CA LEU A 50 -5.49 -1.37 -3.39
C LEU A 50 -4.14 -1.11 -4.05
N ALA A 51 -3.87 0.14 -4.42
CA ALA A 51 -2.55 0.60 -4.81
C ALA A 51 -2.00 1.62 -3.81
N VAL A 52 -0.69 1.59 -3.58
CA VAL A 52 0.07 2.59 -2.85
C VAL A 52 1.05 3.24 -3.82
N VAL A 53 0.79 4.50 -4.14
CA VAL A 53 1.53 5.28 -5.14
C VAL A 53 1.99 6.63 -4.58
N SER A 54 2.85 7.36 -5.31
CA SER A 54 3.27 8.69 -4.85
C SER A 54 2.07 9.63 -4.72
N ALA A 55 2.11 10.55 -3.76
CA ALA A 55 1.01 11.46 -3.50
C ALA A 55 0.78 12.50 -4.63
N GLU A 56 1.76 12.67 -5.51
CA GLU A 56 1.73 13.54 -6.69
C GLU A 56 1.07 12.86 -7.90
N THR A 57 0.73 11.58 -7.78
CA THR A 57 0.09 10.80 -8.84
C THR A 57 -1.30 11.34 -9.14
N GLN A 58 -1.56 11.67 -10.40
CA GLN A 58 -2.91 11.96 -10.87
C GLN A 58 -3.68 10.65 -11.02
N THR A 59 -4.76 10.50 -10.24
CA THR A 59 -5.64 9.35 -10.31
C THR A 59 -6.86 9.65 -11.19
N GLY A 60 -7.37 8.63 -11.89
CA GLY A 60 -8.56 8.78 -12.74
C GLY A 60 -9.86 8.92 -11.94
N LEU A 61 -10.93 9.37 -12.61
CA LEU A 61 -12.24 9.68 -11.99
C LEU A 61 -12.92 8.49 -11.28
N CYS A 62 -12.63 7.25 -11.68
CA CYS A 62 -13.23 6.04 -11.10
C CYS A 62 -12.47 5.49 -9.87
N LEU A 63 -11.40 6.16 -9.45
CA LEU A 63 -10.59 5.76 -8.31
C LEU A 63 -10.87 6.65 -7.11
N GLU A 64 -11.01 6.04 -5.94
CA GLU A 64 -10.94 6.76 -4.67
C GLU A 64 -9.48 6.94 -4.27
N THR A 65 -9.21 7.97 -3.49
CA THR A 65 -7.88 8.25 -2.99
C THR A 65 -7.92 8.72 -1.55
N ALA A 66 -7.02 8.18 -0.74
CA ALA A 66 -6.73 8.64 0.61
C ALA A 66 -5.23 8.86 0.77
N PHE A 67 -4.81 9.77 1.65
CA PHE A 67 -3.40 10.10 1.81
C PHE A 67 -2.86 9.63 3.16
N VAL A 68 -1.65 9.07 3.13
CA VAL A 68 -0.92 8.66 4.33
C VAL A 68 0.46 9.28 4.33
N LYS A 69 0.99 9.52 5.53
CA LYS A 69 2.40 9.80 5.73
C LYS A 69 3.01 8.74 6.65
N PHE A 70 4.22 8.30 6.31
CA PHE A 70 4.99 7.37 7.15
C PHE A 70 6.47 7.70 7.07
N GLU A 71 7.20 7.32 8.11
CA GLU A 71 8.65 7.25 8.09
C GLU A 71 9.08 5.91 7.47
N PRO A 72 10.00 5.90 6.49
CA PRO A 72 10.55 4.69 5.93
C PRO A 72 11.22 3.84 7.00
N ARG A 73 10.96 2.54 6.96
CA ARG A 73 11.53 1.57 7.88
C ARG A 73 12.36 0.54 7.13
N THR A 74 13.31 -0.06 7.84
CA THR A 74 14.09 -1.19 7.31
C THR A 74 13.15 -2.35 7.02
N LEU A 75 13.18 -2.83 5.77
CA LEU A 75 12.49 -4.06 5.39
C LEU A 75 13.40 -5.26 5.70
N ARG A 76 12.88 -6.19 6.50
CA ARG A 76 13.57 -7.43 6.86
C ARG A 76 13.12 -8.57 5.96
N LEU A 77 14.08 -9.26 5.34
CA LEU A 77 13.83 -10.45 4.54
C LEU A 77 14.24 -11.68 5.35
N ASP A 78 13.31 -12.14 6.20
CA ASP A 78 13.57 -13.05 7.34
C ASP A 78 14.36 -14.32 6.98
N GLU A 79 14.12 -14.92 5.80
CA GLU A 79 14.79 -16.16 5.39
C GLU A 79 16.25 -15.98 4.93
N SER A 80 16.67 -14.75 4.64
CA SER A 80 17.96 -14.46 4.00
C SER A 80 18.96 -13.74 4.90
N GLY A 81 18.51 -13.22 6.05
CA GLY A 81 19.32 -12.33 6.90
C GLY A 81 19.63 -10.97 6.23
N VAL A 82 19.04 -10.68 5.08
CA VAL A 82 19.23 -9.43 4.34
C VAL A 82 18.30 -8.35 4.86
N LEU A 83 18.83 -7.14 4.97
CA LEU A 83 18.10 -5.94 5.33
C LEU A 83 18.10 -4.97 4.15
N LEU A 84 16.93 -4.46 3.81
CA LEU A 84 16.79 -3.33 2.88
C LEU A 84 16.56 -2.07 3.72
N GLN A 85 17.61 -1.24 3.82
CA GLN A 85 17.58 -0.02 4.61
C GLN A 85 17.30 1.19 3.71
N PRO A 86 16.35 2.05 4.09
CA PRO A 86 16.14 3.30 3.39
C PRO A 86 17.32 4.24 3.65
N ILE A 87 17.77 4.95 2.61
CA ILE A 87 18.75 6.05 2.76
C ILE A 87 18.02 7.33 3.17
N ASP A 88 16.82 7.55 2.62
CA ASP A 88 15.94 8.65 3.00
C ASP A 88 15.09 8.25 4.21
N HIS A 89 15.21 9.03 5.28
CA HIS A 89 14.42 8.85 6.51
C HIS A 89 13.37 9.94 6.68
N MET A 90 13.19 10.83 5.70
CA MET A 90 12.17 11.86 5.74
C MET A 90 10.77 11.23 5.68
N MET A 91 9.76 11.97 6.14
CA MET A 91 8.37 11.52 6.05
C MET A 91 7.92 11.45 4.58
N HIS A 92 7.56 10.26 4.09
CA HIS A 92 7.01 10.08 2.76
C HIS A 92 5.50 10.19 2.79
N LYS A 93 4.94 11.04 1.90
CA LYS A 93 3.51 11.08 1.62
C LYS A 93 3.21 10.13 0.47
N GLN A 94 2.21 9.27 0.62
CA GLN A 94 1.72 8.38 -0.43
C GLN A 94 0.20 8.50 -0.57
N ALA A 95 -0.30 8.18 -1.75
CA ALA A 95 -1.71 8.01 -2.04
C ALA A 95 -2.06 6.51 -1.98
N LEU A 96 -3.08 6.20 -1.19
CA LEU A 96 -3.78 4.92 -1.18
C LEU A 96 -4.93 5.04 -2.18
N VAL A 97 -4.95 4.21 -3.21
CA VAL A 97 -5.86 4.34 -4.36
C VAL A 97 -6.60 3.02 -4.57
N TRP A 98 -7.92 3.06 -4.73
CA TRP A 98 -8.73 1.87 -4.96
C TRP A 98 -9.93 2.16 -5.87
N SER A 99 -10.48 1.11 -6.48
CA SER A 99 -11.66 1.23 -7.35
C SER A 99 -12.95 1.38 -6.53
N LYS A 100 -13.86 2.26 -6.97
CA LYS A 100 -15.25 2.31 -6.45
C LYS A 100 -16.09 1.15 -6.97
N GLU A 101 -15.77 0.65 -8.15
CA GLU A 101 -16.60 -0.28 -8.91
C GLU A 101 -16.43 -1.72 -8.43
N THR A 102 -15.24 -2.05 -7.91
CA THR A 102 -14.89 -3.39 -7.41
C THR A 102 -14.48 -3.31 -5.94
N PRO A 103 -15.44 -3.19 -5.02
CA PRO A 103 -15.15 -3.02 -3.60
C PRO A 103 -14.57 -4.31 -3.01
N SER A 104 -13.38 -4.20 -2.41
CA SER A 104 -12.73 -5.28 -1.68
C SER A 104 -12.88 -5.07 -0.18
N PRO A 105 -13.22 -6.10 0.62
CA PRO A 105 -13.37 -5.97 2.07
C PRO A 105 -12.03 -5.65 2.78
N LEU A 106 -10.89 -5.90 2.12
CA LEU A 106 -9.56 -5.55 2.62
C LEU A 106 -9.38 -4.03 2.71
N VAL A 107 -9.85 -3.29 1.71
CA VAL A 107 -9.63 -1.84 1.58
C VAL A 107 -10.13 -1.05 2.78
N PRO A 108 -11.41 -1.14 3.21
CA PRO A 108 -11.90 -0.33 4.33
C PRO A 108 -11.15 -0.65 5.63
N GLU A 109 -10.80 -1.91 5.87
CA GLU A 109 -10.04 -2.30 7.06
C GLU A 109 -8.60 -1.76 6.99
N PHE A 110 -7.97 -1.78 5.82
CA PHE A 110 -6.65 -1.20 5.59
C PHE A 110 -6.67 0.32 5.86
N ILE A 111 -7.61 1.04 5.25
CA ILE A 111 -7.77 2.50 5.48
C ILE A 111 -8.00 2.80 6.96
N ARG A 112 -8.81 1.98 7.65
CA ARG A 112 -9.08 2.13 9.09
C ARG A 112 -7.82 1.96 9.94
N ARG A 113 -6.96 0.98 9.65
CA ARG A 113 -5.72 0.73 10.40
C ARG A 113 -4.67 1.81 10.19
N VAL A 114 -4.55 2.28 8.96
CA VAL A 114 -3.61 3.36 8.63
C VAL A 114 -3.97 4.65 9.36
N GLY A 115 -5.24 4.83 9.73
CA GLY A 115 -5.69 6.03 10.43
C GLY A 115 -5.58 7.27 9.55
N VAL A 116 -5.95 7.14 8.27
CA VAL A 116 -5.90 8.23 7.29
C VAL A 116 -6.62 9.45 7.87
N ARG A 117 -5.85 10.53 8.11
CA ARG A 117 -6.40 11.85 8.39
C ARG A 117 -6.63 12.52 7.04
N ASN A 118 -7.89 12.77 6.69
CA ASN A 118 -8.20 13.68 5.59
C ASN A 118 -7.59 15.04 5.95
N PHE A 119 -6.57 15.47 5.21
CA PHE A 119 -6.02 16.82 5.29
C PHE A 119 -6.66 17.69 4.22
#